data_AF-A0A9N9KKP7-F1
#
_entry.id   AF-A0A9N9KKP7-F1
#
_cell.length_a   1.000
_cell.length_b   1.000
_cell.length_c   1.000
_cell.angle_alpha   90.00
_cell.angle_beta   90.00
_cell.angle_gamma   90.00
#
_symmetry.space_group_name_H-M   'P 1'
#
loop_
_entity.id
_entity.type
_entity.pdbx_description
1 polymer ?
#
loop_
_entity_poly.entity_id
_entity_poly.type
_entity_poly.pdbx_seq_one_letter_code
_entity_poly.pdbx_strand_id
1 'polypeptide(L)'
;YPIGIDPAWHGSDNFLVFTNSYKMKMSVILGVIQMSFGIVLTVYNYTYFKKRLSIWAEFIPQMLFMLCIFGYLVFTIILKWSVDWHKRDDNGNLVYGAPPGLLNMLIYMFLQPGV
;
A
#
# COMPACT_ATOMS: atom_id res chain seq x y z
N TYR A 1 1.31 -12.53 18.19
CA TYR A 1 2.77 -12.52 18.45
C TYR A 1 3.23 -11.07 18.57
N PRO A 2 3.92 -10.68 19.66
CA PRO A 2 4.12 -9.27 19.98
C PRO A 2 5.20 -8.56 19.15
N ILE A 3 6.27 -9.23 18.69
CA ILE A 3 7.36 -8.61 17.91
C ILE A 3 7.92 -9.57 16.86
N GLY A 4 7.67 -9.29 15.58
CA GLY A 4 8.25 -10.02 14.44
C GLY A 4 7.29 -11.02 13.80
N ILE A 5 7.85 -12.03 13.13
CA ILE A 5 7.07 -13.16 12.58
C ILE A 5 7.01 -14.26 13.62
N ASP A 6 5.83 -14.86 13.79
CA ASP A 6 5.61 -15.94 14.74
C ASP A 6 6.51 -17.17 14.42
N PRO A 7 7.31 -17.67 15.39
CA PRO A 7 8.18 -18.84 15.21
C PRO A 7 7.43 -20.11 14.79
N ALA A 8 6.14 -20.22 15.09
CA ALA A 8 5.31 -21.36 14.67
C ALA A 8 5.22 -21.54 13.15
N TRP A 9 5.57 -20.51 12.38
CA TRP A 9 5.65 -20.58 10.92
C TRP A 9 6.89 -21.35 10.41
N HIS A 10 7.90 -21.57 11.25
CA HIS A 10 9.11 -22.29 10.88
C HIS A 10 8.80 -23.79 10.66
N GLY A 11 8.94 -24.26 9.42
CA GLY A 11 8.68 -25.66 9.06
C GLY A 11 7.27 -25.97 8.55
N SER A 12 6.43 -24.95 8.31
CA SER A 12 5.14 -25.13 7.61
C SER A 12 5.32 -25.15 6.09
N ASP A 13 4.57 -26.00 5.39
CA ASP A 13 4.65 -26.12 3.92
C ASP A 13 4.31 -24.80 3.20
N ASN A 14 3.45 -23.97 3.81
CA ASN A 14 3.01 -22.68 3.27
C ASN A 14 3.85 -21.47 3.74
N PHE A 15 4.93 -21.69 4.50
CA PHE A 15 5.79 -20.63 5.02
C PHE A 15 6.32 -19.69 3.93
N LEU A 16 6.80 -20.28 2.83
CA LEU A 16 7.39 -19.55 1.70
C LEU A 16 6.35 -18.64 1.03
N VAL A 17 5.13 -19.13 0.84
CA VAL A 17 4.04 -18.37 0.21
C VAL A 17 3.61 -17.18 1.07
N PHE A 18 3.47 -17.42 2.39
CA PHE A 18 3.13 -16.37 3.35
C PHE A 18 4.23 -15.30 3.44
N THR A 19 5.47 -15.72 3.67
CA THR A 19 6.59 -14.78 3.86
C THR A 19 6.94 -14.00 2.60
N ASN A 20 6.84 -14.60 1.41
CA ASN A 20 7.07 -13.90 0.16
C ASN A 20 6.01 -12.81 -0.08
N SER A 21 4.74 -13.17 0.09
CA SER A 21 3.62 -12.21 -0.02
C SER A 21 3.74 -11.07 0.98
N TYR A 22 4.19 -11.36 2.21
CA TYR A 22 4.44 -10.37 3.24
C TYR A 22 5.60 -9.43 2.85
N LYS A 23 6.74 -9.99 2.44
CA LYS A 23 7.93 -9.22 2.05
C LYS A 23 7.65 -8.30 0.86
N MET A 24 6.91 -8.77 -0.14
CA MET A 24 6.53 -7.94 -1.30
C MET A 24 5.72 -6.71 -0.86
N LYS A 25 4.67 -6.91 -0.04
CA LYS A 25 3.83 -5.81 0.46
C LYS A 25 4.62 -4.85 1.34
N MET A 26 5.48 -5.37 2.22
CA MET A 26 6.34 -4.55 3.08
C MET A 26 7.31 -3.71 2.25
N SER A 27 7.91 -4.29 1.20
CA SER A 27 8.82 -3.58 0.30
C SER A 27 8.12 -2.42 -0.42
N VAL A 28 6.86 -2.61 -0.85
CA VAL A 28 6.07 -1.53 -1.47
C VAL A 28 5.82 -0.40 -0.47
N ILE A 29 5.41 -0.72 0.76
CA ILE A 29 5.15 0.29 1.81
C ILE A 29 6.42 1.11 2.10
N LEU A 30 7.55 0.43 2.32
CA LEU A 30 8.82 1.12 2.57
C LEU A 30 9.28 1.95 1.38
N GLY A 31 9.11 1.45 0.16
CA GLY A 31 9.46 2.18 -1.06
C GLY A 31 8.66 3.47 -1.22
N VAL A 32 7.34 3.43 -0.97
CA VAL A 32 6.49 4.63 -1.05
C VAL A 32 6.87 5.66 0.01
N ILE A 33 7.16 5.22 1.24
CA ILE A 33 7.63 6.11 2.31
C ILE A 33 8.96 6.76 1.92
N GLN A 34 9.92 5.98 1.40
CA GLN A 34 11.22 6.48 0.97
C GLN A 34 11.10 7.49 -0.19
N MET A 35 10.27 7.19 -1.19
CA MET A 35 10.02 8.11 -2.32
C MET A 35 9.35 9.40 -1.84
N SER A 36 8.36 9.30 -0.93
CA SER A 36 7.70 10.46 -0.34
C SER A 36 8.69 11.36 0.41
N PHE A 37 9.59 10.76 1.19
CA PHE A 37 10.65 11.48 1.87
C PHE A 37 11.58 12.21 0.87
N GLY A 38 11.94 11.57 -0.24
CA GLY A 38 12.73 12.19 -1.31
C GLY A 38 12.05 13.42 -1.90
N ILE A 39 10.74 13.38 -2.15
CA ILE A 39 9.98 14.52 -2.69
C ILE A 39 9.84 15.64 -1.64
N VAL A 40 9.73 15.31 -0.35
CA VAL A 40 9.76 16.35 0.70
C VAL A 40 11.11 17.07 0.73
N LEU A 41 12.23 16.37 0.51
CA LEU A 41 13.54 17.00 0.40
C LEU A 41 13.66 17.98 -0.79
N THR A 42 12.98 17.73 -1.91
CA THR A 42 13.00 18.67 -3.04
C THR A 42 12.28 19.99 -2.70
N VAL A 43 11.27 19.98 -1.82
CA VAL A 43 10.64 21.22 -1.30
C VAL A 43 11.61 22.08 -0.52
N TYR A 44 12.44 21.47 0.33
CA TYR A 44 13.48 22.20 1.06
C TYR A 44 14.47 22.87 0.09
N ASN A 45 14.82 22.20 -1.01
CA ASN A 45 15.66 22.78 -2.06
C ASN A 45 14.98 23.98 -2.74
N TYR A 46 13.72 23.87 -3.17
CA TYR A 46 13.00 24.99 -3.80
C TYR A 46 12.84 26.19 -2.86
N THR A 47 12.67 25.92 -1.56
CA THR A 47 12.58 26.95 -0.53
C THR A 47 13.92 27.67 -0.35
N TYR A 48 15.04 26.94 -0.32
CA TYR A 48 16.39 27.50 -0.23
C TYR A 48 16.72 28.40 -1.44
N PHE A 49 16.43 27.92 -2.67
CA PHE A 49 16.67 28.69 -3.90
C PHE A 49 15.61 29.77 -4.19
N LYS A 50 14.68 30.01 -3.26
CA LYS A 50 13.58 30.99 -3.34
C LYS A 50 12.67 30.83 -4.58
N LYS A 51 12.62 29.63 -5.18
CA LYS A 51 11.78 29.32 -6.35
C LYS A 51 10.38 28.86 -5.92
N ARG A 52 9.60 29.78 -5.33
CA ARG A 52 8.27 29.46 -4.78
C ARG A 52 7.27 28.99 -5.85
N LEU A 53 7.43 29.41 -7.10
CA LEU A 53 6.56 28.99 -8.20
C LEU A 53 6.69 27.48 -8.50
N SER A 54 7.91 26.94 -8.41
CA SER A 54 8.19 25.51 -8.63
C SER A 54 7.54 24.62 -7.57
N ILE A 55 7.30 25.12 -6.35
CA ILE A 55 6.60 24.37 -5.31
C ILE A 55 5.15 24.10 -5.73
N TRP A 56 4.45 25.10 -6.27
CA TRP A 56 3.06 24.94 -6.70
C TRP A 56 2.96 24.17 -8.02
N ALA A 57 3.87 24.42 -8.96
CA ALA A 57 3.80 23.85 -10.30
C ALA A 57 4.39 22.44 -10.41
N GLU A 58 5.33 22.05 -9.55
CA GLU A 58 6.08 20.79 -9.67
C GLU A 58 5.80 19.87 -8.47
N PHE A 59 5.96 20.37 -7.24
CA PHE A 59 5.78 19.54 -6.04
C PHE A 59 4.34 19.09 -5.82
N ILE A 60 3.35 19.99 -5.92
CA ILE A 60 1.94 19.63 -5.69
C ILE A 60 1.45 18.55 -6.67
N PRO A 61 1.57 18.72 -8.00
CA PRO A 61 1.10 17.69 -8.92
C PRO A 61 1.90 16.38 -8.76
N GLN A 62 3.20 16.44 -8.49
CA GLN A 62 4.03 15.25 -8.25
C GLN A 62 3.58 14.48 -6.99
N MET A 63 3.34 15.19 -5.89
CA MET A 63 2.85 14.58 -4.65
C MET A 63 1.44 14.01 -4.80
N LEU A 64 0.55 14.74 -5.46
CA LEU A 64 -0.82 14.30 -5.67
C LEU A 64 -0.86 13.04 -6.54
N PHE A 65 -0.12 13.01 -7.65
CA PHE A 65 -0.04 11.82 -8.50
C PHE A 65 0.50 10.59 -7.75
N MET A 66 1.58 10.78 -6.98
CA MET A 66 2.19 9.70 -6.21
C MET A 66 1.26 9.18 -5.10
N LEU A 67 0.58 10.07 -4.36
CA LEU A 67 -0.37 9.70 -3.32
C LEU A 67 -1.65 9.04 -3.88
N CYS A 68 -2.19 9.53 -4.99
CA CYS A 68 -3.41 8.97 -5.59
C CYS A 68 -3.22 7.54 -6.11
N ILE A 69 -2.05 7.19 -6.62
CA ILE A 69 -1.79 5.85 -7.18
C ILE A 69 -1.15 4.95 -6.11
N PHE A 70 0.05 5.31 -5.67
CA PHE A 70 0.83 4.47 -4.76
C PHE A 70 0.40 4.63 -3.30
N GLY A 71 -0.03 5.83 -2.90
CA GLY A 71 -0.62 6.02 -1.57
C GLY A 71 -1.93 5.24 -1.41
N TYR A 72 -2.79 5.22 -2.43
CA TYR A 72 -3.99 4.39 -2.45
C TYR A 72 -3.68 2.89 -2.37
N LEU A 73 -2.64 2.42 -3.08
CA LEU A 73 -2.18 1.04 -2.97
C LEU A 73 -1.71 0.69 -1.54
N VAL A 74 -0.93 1.55 -0.89
CA VAL A 74 -0.49 1.34 0.50
C VAL A 74 -1.69 1.32 1.45
N PHE A 75 -2.63 2.24 1.27
CA PHE A 75 -3.85 2.29 2.07
C PHE A 75 -4.67 1.00 1.96
N THR A 76 -4.86 0.48 0.73
CA THR A 76 -5.61 -0.77 0.51
C THR A 76 -4.87 -2.01 1.05
N ILE A 77 -3.53 -2.03 1.07
CA ILE A 77 -2.75 -3.08 1.76
C ILE A 77 -3.07 -3.09 3.26
N ILE A 78 -3.03 -1.93 3.91
CA ILE A 78 -3.26 -1.79 5.36
C ILE A 78 -4.72 -2.12 5.70
N LEU A 79 -5.68 -1.67 4.90
CA LEU A 79 -7.08 -2.04 5.07
C LEU A 79 -7.29 -3.54 4.94
N LYS A 80 -6.68 -4.18 3.94
CA LYS A 80 -6.77 -5.63 3.76
C LYS A 80 -6.20 -6.40 4.96
N TRP A 81 -5.18 -5.87 5.64
CA TRP A 81 -4.62 -6.44 6.87
C TRP A 81 -5.48 -6.18 8.11
N SER A 82 -6.27 -5.11 8.11
CA SER A 82 -7.10 -4.70 9.26
C SER A 82 -8.50 -5.32 9.26
N VAL A 83 -8.98 -5.78 8.10
CA VAL A 83 -10.30 -6.41 7.94
C VAL A 83 -10.18 -7.93 8.06
N ASP A 84 -11.02 -8.52 8.90
CA ASP A 84 -11.17 -9.98 8.99
C ASP A 84 -12.13 -10.49 7.90
N TRP A 85 -11.55 -10.99 6.81
CA TRP A 85 -12.27 -11.55 5.67
C TRP A 85 -12.94 -12.90 5.96
N HIS A 86 -12.61 -13.55 7.08
CA HIS A 86 -13.19 -14.84 7.46
C HIS A 86 -14.37 -14.71 8.42
N LYS A 87 -14.76 -13.48 8.79
CA LYS A 87 -15.93 -13.23 9.62
C LYS A 87 -17.20 -13.75 8.93
N ARG A 88 -17.92 -14.63 9.62
CA ARG A 88 -19.20 -15.18 9.20
C ARG A 88 -20.35 -14.48 9.90
N ASP A 89 -21.44 -14.26 9.17
CA ASP A 89 -22.72 -13.81 9.70
C ASP A 89 -23.42 -14.94 10.47
N ASP A 90 -24.47 -14.63 11.25
CA ASP A 90 -25.28 -15.60 11.99
C ASP A 90 -25.89 -16.69 11.08
N ASN A 91 -26.02 -16.39 9.78
CA ASN A 91 -26.50 -17.29 8.74
C ASN A 91 -25.39 -18.15 8.09
N GLY A 92 -24.14 -18.08 8.58
CA GLY A 92 -23.00 -18.85 8.07
C GLY A 92 -22.35 -18.30 6.79
N ASN A 93 -22.84 -17.18 6.24
CA ASN A 93 -22.32 -16.52 5.04
C ASN A 93 -21.12 -15.61 5.37
N LEU A 94 -20.19 -15.44 4.43
CA LEU A 94 -19.08 -14.49 4.58
C LEU A 94 -19.61 -13.05 4.52
N VAL A 95 -19.33 -12.24 5.55
CA VAL A 95 -19.83 -10.86 5.65
C VAL A 95 -19.20 -9.96 4.56
N TYR A 96 -17.95 -10.22 4.20
CA TYR A 96 -17.16 -9.36 3.31
C TYR A 96 -16.77 -10.01 1.97
N GLY A 97 -17.25 -11.23 1.70
CA GLY A 97 -16.89 -11.98 0.50
C GLY A 97 -15.42 -12.44 0.47
N ALA A 98 -14.94 -12.85 -0.72
CA ALA A 98 -13.57 -13.34 -0.89
C ALA A 98 -12.54 -12.18 -0.89
N PRO A 99 -11.36 -12.35 -0.26
CA PRO A 99 -10.36 -11.28 -0.15
C PRO A 99 -9.81 -10.89 -1.54
N PRO A 100 -9.97 -9.63 -1.99
CA PRO A 100 -9.63 -9.23 -3.35
C PRO A 100 -8.12 -9.23 -3.61
N GLY A 101 -7.71 -9.55 -4.84
CA GLY A 101 -6.32 -9.46 -5.29
C GLY A 101 -5.90 -8.00 -5.50
N LEU A 102 -4.96 -7.50 -4.69
CA LEU A 102 -4.55 -6.09 -4.74
C LEU A 102 -3.88 -5.71 -6.08
N LEU A 103 -3.14 -6.64 -6.69
CA LEU A 103 -2.53 -6.46 -8.01
C LEU A 103 -3.60 -6.27 -9.08
N ASN A 104 -4.56 -7.22 -9.16
CA ASN A 104 -5.64 -7.17 -10.15
C ASN A 104 -6.51 -5.93 -9.97
N MET A 105 -6.79 -5.53 -8.72
CA MET A 105 -7.53 -4.30 -8.43
C MET A 105 -6.81 -3.06 -8.99
N LEU A 106 -5.49 -2.96 -8.84
CA LEU A 106 -4.72 -1.86 -9.40
C LEU A 106 -4.66 -1.89 -10.93
N ILE A 107 -4.59 -3.07 -11.56
CA ILE A 107 -4.67 -3.21 -13.02
C ILE A 107 -6.04 -2.72 -13.52
N TYR A 108 -7.13 -3.21 -12.92
CA TYR A 108 -8.48 -2.86 -13.36
C TYR A 108 -8.84 -1.40 -13.08
N MET A 109 -8.25 -0.79 -12.05
CA MET A 109 -8.39 0.65 -11.80
C MET A 109 -8.01 1.50 -13.02
N PHE A 110 -7.01 1.08 -13.81
CA PHE A 110 -6.59 1.80 -15.02
C PHE A 110 -7.24 1.28 -16.30
N LEU A 111 -7.43 -0.04 -16.43
CA LEU A 111 -7.92 -0.65 -17.67
C LEU A 111 -9.45 -0.68 -17.79
N GLN A 112 -10.17 -0.76 -16.68
CA GLN A 112 -11.63 -0.90 -16.64
C GLN A 112 -12.20 -0.15 -15.43
N PRO A 113 -12.21 1.19 -15.46
CA PRO A 113 -12.71 1.97 -14.33
C PRO A 113 -14.23 1.81 -14.19
N GLY A 114 -14.66 1.33 -13.01
CA GLY A 114 -16.07 1.28 -12.61
C GLY A 114 -16.87 0.05 -13.06
N VAL A 115 -16.20 -0.98 -13.59
CA VAL A 115 -16.78 -2.26 -14.03
C VAL A 115 -16.26 -3.43 -13.20
#